data_AF-A0A562QNA4-F1
#
_entry.id   AF-A0A562QNA4-F1
#
_cell.length_a   1.000
_cell.length_b   1.000
_cell.length_c   1.000
_cell.angle_alpha   90.00
_cell.angle_beta   90.00
_cell.angle_gamma   90.00
#
_symmetry.space_group_name_H-M   'P 1'
#
loop_
_entity.id
_entity.type
_entity.pdbx_description
1 polymer ?
#
loop_
_entity_poly.entity_id
_entity_poly.type
_entity_poly.pdbx_seq_one_letter_code
_entity_poly.pdbx_strand_id
1 'polypeptide(L)'
;MTLSEHLPADIREVMDAYVGDLRPQPWRIRFLLLIDLLQEKLESGPAAEYRRLLQQWTGIVTAILEHLPPDSSVVECLGLMSISFNDQWRAQALGQIERDPTVLDQLVAICPDWEDIVDTVLEANQRRPIKAGQTRAR
;
A
#
# COMPACT_ATOMS: atom_id res chain seq x y z
N MET A 1 14.84 2.46 8.97
CA MET A 1 14.13 1.30 9.54
C MET A 1 12.93 1.04 8.67
N THR A 2 12.76 -0.21 8.24
CA THR A 2 11.66 -0.64 7.36
C THR A 2 10.49 -1.16 8.19
N LEU A 3 9.30 -1.19 7.62
CA LEU A 3 8.14 -1.79 8.29
C LEU A 3 8.37 -3.29 8.55
N SER A 4 9.06 -3.97 7.64
CA SER A 4 9.40 -5.40 7.74
C SER A 4 10.30 -5.77 8.92
N GLU A 5 11.19 -4.86 9.36
CA GLU A 5 12.10 -5.09 10.50
C GLU A 5 11.36 -5.25 11.83
N HIS A 6 10.16 -4.68 11.94
CA HIS A 6 9.33 -4.71 13.15
C HIS A 6 8.34 -5.88 13.20
N LEU A 7 8.29 -6.70 12.14
CA LEU A 7 7.39 -7.85 12.08
C LEU A 7 7.95 -9.03 12.91
N PRO A 8 7.08 -9.81 13.59
CA PRO A 8 7.41 -11.12 14.14
C PRO A 8 8.07 -12.04 13.10
N ALA A 9 8.92 -12.96 13.56
CA ALA A 9 9.73 -13.82 12.67
C ALA A 9 8.88 -14.71 11.76
N ASP A 10 7.81 -15.30 12.28
CA ASP A 10 6.84 -16.11 11.55
C ASP A 10 6.14 -15.30 10.44
N ILE A 11 5.78 -14.06 10.73
CA ILE A 11 5.18 -13.16 9.74
C ILE A 11 6.22 -12.75 8.68
N ARG A 12 7.47 -12.55 9.09
CA ARG A 12 8.56 -12.22 8.18
C ARG A 12 8.87 -13.37 7.21
N GLU A 13 8.88 -14.62 7.68
CA GLU A 13 9.07 -15.79 6.82
C GLU A 13 7.98 -15.91 5.75
N VAL A 14 6.72 -15.67 6.12
CA VAL A 14 5.61 -15.64 5.15
C VAL A 14 5.78 -14.50 4.16
N MET A 15 6.20 -13.33 4.62
CA MET A 15 6.47 -12.18 3.76
C MET A 15 7.62 -12.46 2.78
N ASP A 16 8.70 -13.08 3.24
CA ASP A 16 9.86 -13.44 2.42
C ASP A 16 9.47 -14.45 1.33
N ALA A 17 8.62 -15.43 1.64
CA ALA A 17 8.07 -16.36 0.66
C ALA A 17 7.25 -15.62 -0.41
N TYR A 18 6.35 -14.72 0.00
CA TYR A 18 5.53 -13.94 -0.92
C TYR A 18 6.37 -13.02 -1.80
N VAL A 19 7.39 -12.37 -1.23
CA VAL A 19 8.38 -11.58 -1.98
C VAL A 19 9.15 -12.45 -2.98
N GLY A 20 9.51 -13.68 -2.59
CA GLY A 20 10.15 -14.66 -3.46
C GLY A 20 9.32 -14.94 -4.72
N ASP A 21 8.01 -15.17 -4.55
CA ASP A 21 7.08 -15.45 -5.65
C ASP A 21 6.83 -14.23 -6.53
N LEU A 22 6.79 -13.02 -5.95
CA LEU A 22 6.57 -11.77 -6.67
C LEU A 22 7.81 -11.24 -7.40
N ARG A 23 9.01 -11.51 -6.88
CA ARG A 23 10.28 -11.00 -7.43
C ARG A 23 10.46 -11.27 -8.94
N PRO A 24 10.22 -12.48 -9.48
CA PRO A 24 10.39 -12.72 -10.91
C PRO A 24 9.30 -12.07 -11.78
N GLN A 25 8.19 -11.63 -11.18
CA GLN A 25 7.05 -11.10 -11.94
C GLN A 25 7.26 -9.63 -12.33
N PRO A 26 6.72 -9.19 -13.47
CA PRO A 26 6.66 -7.76 -13.80
C PRO A 26 5.67 -7.03 -12.89
N TRP A 27 5.83 -5.71 -12.75
CA TRP A 27 5.00 -4.87 -11.87
C TRP A 27 3.50 -5.00 -12.14
N ARG A 28 3.08 -5.13 -13.40
CA ARG A 28 1.69 -5.39 -13.76
C ARG A 28 1.13 -6.64 -13.08
N ILE A 29 1.87 -7.74 -13.12
CA ILE A 29 1.45 -9.00 -12.50
C ILE A 29 1.48 -8.88 -10.98
N ARG A 30 2.51 -8.23 -10.41
CA ARG A 30 2.57 -7.98 -8.96
C ARG A 30 1.35 -7.19 -8.49
N PHE A 31 0.95 -6.16 -9.23
CA PHE A 31 -0.20 -5.33 -8.92
C PHE A 31 -1.49 -6.14 -8.95
N LEU A 32 -1.74 -6.90 -10.01
CA LEU A 32 -2.91 -7.77 -10.11
C LEU A 32 -2.99 -8.75 -8.92
N LEU A 33 -1.89 -9.44 -8.61
CA LEU A 33 -1.84 -10.36 -7.46
C LEU A 33 -2.12 -9.65 -6.13
N LEU A 34 -1.68 -8.40 -5.98
CA LEU A 34 -1.96 -7.61 -4.79
C LEU A 34 -3.40 -7.10 -4.73
N ILE A 35 -4.03 -6.80 -5.86
CA ILE A 35 -5.46 -6.48 -5.94
C ILE A 35 -6.29 -7.72 -5.62
N ASP A 36 -5.94 -8.88 -6.17
CA ASP A 36 -6.62 -10.15 -5.88
C ASP A 36 -6.55 -10.47 -4.38
N LEU A 37 -5.39 -10.26 -3.76
CA LEU A 37 -5.20 -10.39 -2.30
C LEU A 37 -6.09 -9.43 -1.50
N LEU A 38 -6.29 -8.20 -2.00
CA LEU A 38 -7.22 -7.26 -1.36
C LEU A 38 -8.66 -7.77 -1.46
N GLN A 39 -9.08 -8.19 -2.65
CA GLN A 39 -10.43 -8.70 -2.89
C GLN A 39 -10.73 -9.92 -2.02
N GLU A 40 -9.80 -10.89 -1.93
CA GLU A 40 -9.94 -12.05 -1.05
C GLU A 40 -10.15 -11.64 0.41
N LYS A 41 -9.40 -10.63 0.90
CA LYS A 41 -9.56 -10.09 2.26
C LYS A 41 -10.92 -9.40 2.45
N LEU A 42 -11.40 -8.69 1.44
CA LEU A 42 -12.68 -7.98 1.50
C LEU A 42 -13.87 -8.94 1.43
N GLU A 43 -13.78 -10.02 0.65
CA GLU A 43 -14.81 -11.05 0.53
C GLU A 43 -14.91 -11.94 1.79
N SER A 44 -13.77 -12.26 2.40
CA SER A 44 -13.71 -13.09 3.62
C SER A 44 -13.93 -12.30 4.92
N GLY A 45 -13.80 -10.98 4.87
CA GLY A 45 -13.88 -10.09 6.02
C GLY A 45 -15.28 -9.52 6.26
N PRO A 46 -15.66 -9.22 7.53
CA PRO A 46 -16.89 -8.49 7.79
C PRO A 46 -16.79 -7.07 7.25
N ALA A 47 -17.85 -6.58 6.60
CA ALA A 47 -17.88 -5.22 6.01
C ALA A 47 -17.55 -4.11 7.02
N ALA A 48 -17.87 -4.31 8.30
CA ALA A 48 -17.53 -3.39 9.39
C ALA A 48 -16.01 -3.21 9.60
N GLU A 49 -15.18 -4.12 9.07
CA GLU A 49 -13.72 -4.11 9.17
C GLU A 49 -13.02 -3.60 7.90
N TYR A 50 -13.75 -3.11 6.90
CA TYR A 50 -13.20 -2.63 5.62
C TYR A 50 -11.95 -1.74 5.79
N ARG A 51 -12.02 -0.73 6.65
CA ARG A 51 -10.87 0.18 6.92
C ARG A 51 -9.66 -0.53 7.50
N ARG A 52 -9.88 -1.51 8.39
CA ARG A 52 -8.80 -2.29 9.01
C ARG A 52 -8.15 -3.21 7.98
N LEU A 53 -8.94 -3.84 7.13
CA LEU A 53 -8.46 -4.73 6.06
C LEU A 53 -7.63 -3.94 5.03
N LEU A 54 -8.08 -2.75 4.64
CA LEU A 54 -7.30 -1.84 3.81
C LEU A 54 -5.98 -1.45 4.47
N GLN A 55 -5.97 -1.07 5.75
CA GLN A 55 -4.72 -0.75 6.45
C GLN A 55 -3.75 -1.93 6.50
N GLN A 56 -4.24 -3.15 6.72
CA GLN A 56 -3.41 -4.36 6.70
C GLN A 56 -2.84 -4.62 5.31
N TRP A 57 -3.68 -4.52 4.28
CA TRP A 57 -3.26 -4.66 2.89
C TRP A 57 -2.21 -3.60 2.51
N THR A 58 -2.41 -2.33 2.87
CA THR A 58 -1.43 -1.27 2.69
C THR A 58 -0.09 -1.57 3.38
N GLY A 59 -0.13 -2.17 4.57
CA GLY A 59 1.06 -2.62 5.28
C GLY A 59 1.84 -3.68 4.49
N ILE A 60 1.13 -4.67 3.94
CA ILE A 60 1.69 -5.72 3.08
C ILE A 60 2.32 -5.09 1.83
N VAL A 61 1.59 -4.22 1.12
CA VAL A 61 2.11 -3.53 -0.06
C VAL A 61 3.38 -2.75 0.26
N THR A 62 3.38 -2.01 1.37
CA THR A 62 4.55 -1.23 1.79
C THR A 62 5.76 -2.13 2.04
N ALA A 63 5.58 -3.23 2.78
CA ALA A 63 6.66 -4.19 3.03
C ALA A 63 7.21 -4.79 1.73
N ILE A 64 6.35 -5.11 0.78
CA ILE A 64 6.76 -5.64 -0.53
C ILE A 64 7.57 -4.61 -1.31
N LEU A 65 7.16 -3.33 -1.33
CA LEU A 65 7.91 -2.25 -1.97
C LEU A 65 9.28 -2.00 -1.30
N GLU A 66 9.41 -2.28 0.01
CA GLU A 66 10.71 -2.22 0.70
C GLU A 66 11.67 -3.32 0.23
N HIS A 67 11.15 -4.50 -0.12
CA HIS A 67 11.95 -5.63 -0.61
C HIS A 67 12.14 -5.64 -2.14
N LEU A 68 11.23 -5.01 -2.88
CA LEU A 68 11.26 -4.90 -4.33
C LEU A 68 11.32 -3.41 -4.68
N PRO A 69 12.50 -2.86 -5.02
CA PRO A 69 12.69 -1.43 -5.22
C PRO A 69 11.61 -0.84 -6.15
N PRO A 70 10.87 0.17 -5.70
CA PRO A 70 9.77 0.72 -6.48
C PRO A 70 10.29 1.35 -7.77
N ASP A 71 9.56 1.15 -8.85
CA ASP A 71 9.81 1.75 -10.16
C ASP A 71 8.69 2.74 -10.49
N SER A 72 8.94 4.03 -10.23
CA SER A 72 7.95 5.08 -10.47
C SER A 72 7.69 5.35 -11.96
N SER A 73 8.37 4.67 -12.89
CA SER A 73 8.05 4.78 -14.32
C SER A 73 6.90 3.86 -14.74
N VAL A 74 6.50 2.91 -13.88
CA VAL A 74 5.46 1.93 -14.15
C VAL A 74 4.18 2.31 -13.41
N VAL A 75 3.07 2.45 -14.15
CA VAL A 75 1.76 2.86 -13.65
C VAL A 75 1.31 2.03 -12.45
N GLU A 76 1.43 0.71 -12.55
CA GLU A 76 1.00 -0.19 -11.49
C GLU A 76 1.84 -0.04 -10.21
N CYS A 77 3.14 0.25 -10.34
CA CYS A 77 3.99 0.53 -9.20
C CYS A 77 3.69 1.91 -8.60
N LEU A 78 3.40 2.93 -9.44
CA LEU A 78 2.92 4.23 -8.98
C LEU A 78 1.63 4.10 -8.17
N GLY A 79 0.70 3.26 -8.62
CA GLY A 79 -0.49 2.89 -7.85
C GLY A 79 -0.11 2.40 -6.45
N LEU A 80 0.66 1.32 -6.34
CA LEU A 80 1.06 0.78 -5.03
C LEU A 80 1.80 1.81 -4.15
N MET A 81 2.65 2.65 -4.74
CA MET A 81 3.34 3.72 -4.02
C MET A 81 2.37 4.76 -3.43
N SER A 82 1.29 5.11 -4.15
CA SER A 82 0.30 6.12 -3.75
C SER A 82 -0.48 5.75 -2.47
N ILE A 83 -0.56 4.45 -2.15
CA ILE A 83 -1.19 3.98 -0.92
C ILE A 83 -0.18 3.59 0.16
N SER A 84 1.12 3.52 -0.14
CA SER A 84 2.13 3.04 0.79
C SER A 84 2.24 3.89 2.08
N PHE A 85 2.71 3.27 3.17
CA PHE A 85 3.02 3.98 4.41
C PHE A 85 4.34 4.77 4.35
N ASN A 86 5.08 4.70 3.25
CA ASN A 86 6.25 5.55 3.04
C ASN A 86 5.80 6.91 2.47
N ASP A 87 5.92 7.96 3.28
CA ASP A 87 5.45 9.30 2.92
C ASP A 87 6.14 9.87 1.67
N GLN A 88 7.43 9.54 1.44
CA GLN A 88 8.16 10.00 0.27
C GLN A 88 7.64 9.34 -1.00
N TRP A 89 7.47 8.00 -0.99
CA TRP A 89 6.91 7.28 -2.14
C TRP A 89 5.50 7.73 -2.44
N ARG A 90 4.68 7.89 -1.39
CA ARG A 90 3.30 8.37 -1.52
C ARG A 90 3.24 9.77 -2.12
N ALA A 91 3.99 10.73 -1.58
CA ALA A 91 4.02 12.10 -2.12
C ALA A 91 4.51 12.14 -3.58
N GLN A 92 5.54 11.36 -3.91
CA GLN A 92 6.05 11.23 -5.28
C GLN A 92 4.98 10.69 -6.23
N ALA A 93 4.31 9.60 -5.87
CA ALA A 93 3.31 8.96 -6.71
C ALA A 93 2.08 9.86 -6.93
N LEU A 94 1.53 10.43 -5.84
CA LEU A 94 0.39 11.33 -5.93
C LEU A 94 0.71 12.56 -6.80
N GLY A 95 1.89 13.14 -6.65
CA GLY A 95 2.31 14.27 -7.49
C GLY A 95 2.55 13.89 -8.96
N GLN A 96 2.78 12.61 -9.30
CA GLN A 96 2.84 12.16 -10.70
C GLN A 96 1.46 11.92 -11.26
N ILE A 97 0.58 11.27 -10.50
CA ILE A 97 -0.82 11.03 -10.87
C ILE A 97 -1.56 12.36 -11.10
N GLU A 98 -1.33 13.37 -10.25
CA GLU A 98 -1.92 14.71 -10.42
C GLU A 98 -1.46 15.40 -11.72
N ARG A 99 -0.21 15.16 -12.13
CA ARG A 99 0.36 15.75 -13.37
C ARG A 99 -0.07 15.02 -14.63
N ASP A 100 -0.35 13.73 -14.52
CA ASP A 100 -0.80 12.88 -15.63
C ASP A 100 -2.03 12.05 -15.21
N PRO A 101 -3.25 12.60 -15.39
CA PRO A 101 -4.48 11.91 -15.05
C PRO A 101 -4.68 10.56 -15.77
N THR A 102 -4.00 10.33 -16.90
CA THR A 102 -4.10 9.05 -17.62
C THR A 102 -3.55 7.87 -16.82
N VAL A 103 -2.69 8.14 -15.83
CA VAL A 103 -2.22 7.13 -14.86
C VAL A 103 -3.38 6.66 -13.99
N LEU A 104 -4.23 7.58 -13.54
CA LEU A 104 -5.40 7.24 -12.72
C LEU A 104 -6.43 6.45 -13.54
N ASP A 105 -6.71 6.87 -14.78
CA ASP A 105 -7.62 6.15 -15.68
C ASP A 105 -7.18 4.69 -15.89
N GLN A 106 -5.87 4.45 -16.04
CA GLN A 106 -5.32 3.11 -16.19
C GLN A 106 -5.44 2.27 -14.92
N LEU A 107 -5.25 2.87 -13.73
CA LEU A 107 -5.44 2.19 -12.46
C LEU A 107 -6.92 1.82 -12.24
N VAL A 108 -7.84 2.76 -12.51
CA VAL A 108 -9.29 2.57 -12.41
C VAL A 108 -9.80 1.52 -13.40
N ALA A 109 -9.21 1.43 -14.59
CA ALA A 109 -9.54 0.39 -15.56
C ALA A 109 -9.24 -1.04 -15.05
N ILE A 110 -8.31 -1.18 -14.10
CA ILE A 110 -7.96 -2.47 -13.47
C ILE A 110 -8.70 -2.66 -12.14
N CYS A 111 -8.75 -1.62 -11.31
CA CYS A 111 -9.39 -1.60 -10.00
C CYS A 111 -10.35 -0.40 -9.95
N PRO A 112 -11.65 -0.59 -10.24
CA PRO A 112 -12.61 0.52 -10.31
C PRO A 112 -12.70 1.37 -9.04
N ASP A 113 -12.49 0.76 -7.88
CA ASP A 113 -12.56 1.42 -6.57
C ASP A 113 -11.24 2.09 -6.16
N TRP A 114 -10.29 2.27 -7.10
CA TRP A 114 -8.93 2.73 -6.78
C TRP A 114 -8.90 4.09 -6.09
N GLU A 115 -9.72 5.05 -6.55
CA GLU A 115 -9.83 6.38 -5.95
C GLU A 115 -10.31 6.28 -4.49
N ASP A 116 -11.38 5.52 -4.25
CA ASP A 116 -11.94 5.30 -2.91
C ASP A 116 -10.94 4.64 -1.96
N ILE A 117 -10.13 3.70 -2.48
CA ILE A 117 -9.03 3.06 -1.74
C ILE A 117 -8.00 4.10 -1.32
N VAL A 118 -7.52 4.92 -2.25
CA VAL A 118 -6.52 5.97 -1.99
C VAL A 118 -7.05 6.95 -0.94
N ASP A 119 -8.27 7.46 -1.12
CA ASP A 119 -8.89 8.40 -0.19
C ASP A 119 -9.08 7.80 1.20
N THR A 120 -9.55 6.56 1.28
CA THR A 120 -9.72 5.87 2.56
C THR A 120 -8.39 5.71 3.30
N VAL A 121 -7.32 5.38 2.58
CA VAL A 121 -5.97 5.24 3.16
C VAL A 121 -5.42 6.59 3.60
N LEU A 122 -5.62 7.65 2.81
CA LEU A 122 -5.21 9.01 3.16
C LEU A 122 -5.94 9.52 4.41
N GLU A 123 -7.26 9.36 4.48
CA GLU A 123 -8.05 9.70 5.67
C GLU A 123 -7.55 8.94 6.90
N ALA A 124 -7.28 7.63 6.76
CA ALA A 124 -6.77 6.81 7.85
C ALA A 124 -5.40 7.29 8.35
N ASN A 125 -4.51 7.70 7.45
CA ASN A 125 -3.20 8.23 7.80
C ASN A 125 -3.29 9.63 8.45
N GLN A 126 -4.20 10.49 8.01
CA GLN A 126 -4.45 11.79 8.62
C GLN A 126 -5.07 11.69 10.03
N ARG A 127 -5.91 10.68 10.26
CA ARG A 127 -6.56 10.43 11.57
C ARG A 127 -5.62 9.83 12.62
N ARG A 128 -4.35 9.54 12.31
CA ARG A 128 -3.38 9.18 13.35
C ARG A 128 -3.29 10.37 14.33
N PRO A 129 -3.74 10.24 15.59
CA PRO A 129 -3.60 11.33 16.53
C PRO A 129 -2.12 11.57 16.70
N ILE A 130 -1.69 12.76 16.31
CA ILE A 130 -0.39 13.28 16.67
C ILE A 130 -0.36 13.20 18.20
N LYS A 131 0.41 12.28 18.78
CA LYS A 131 1.02 12.57 20.09
C LYS A 131 2.04 13.68 19.86
N ALA A 132 1.53 14.86 19.49
CA ALA A 132 2.24 16.11 19.54
C ALA A 132 2.35 16.43 21.02
N GLY A 133 3.57 16.33 21.55
CA GLY A 133 3.96 17.00 22.78
C GLY A 133 3.11 16.68 24.02
N GLN A 134 3.34 15.54 24.65
CA GLN A 134 3.48 15.59 26.11
C GLN A 134 4.98 15.63 26.44
N THR A 135 5.49 16.84 26.27
CA THR A 135 6.64 17.36 27.00
C THR A 135 6.49 17.03 28.48
N ARG A 136 7.58 16.54 29.07
CA ARG A 136 7.82 16.51 30.51
C ARG A 136 7.23 17.75 31.19
N ALA A 137 6.39 17.54 32.20
CA ALA A 137 6.18 18.49 33.27
C ALA A 137 5.77 17.74 34.55
N ARG A 138 6.75 17.14 35.22
CA ARG A 138 7.16 17.44 36.61
C ARG A 138 8.31 16.54 37.03
#